data_AF-A0A0S8INQ5-F1
#
_entry.id   AF-A0A0S8INQ5-F1
#
_cell.length_a   1.000
_cell.length_b   1.000
_cell.length_c   1.000
_cell.angle_alpha   90.00
_cell.angle_beta   90.00
_cell.angle_gamma   90.00
#
_symmetry.space_group_name_H-M   'P 1'
#
loop_
_entity.id
_entity.type
_entity.pdbx_description
1 polymer ?
#
loop_
_entity_poly.entity_id
_entity_poly.type
_entity_poly.pdbx_seq_one_letter_code
_entity_poly.pdbx_strand_id
1 'polypeptide(L)'
;MANELGVAPPKFWIPIRCAYPIVTTFEFLSKMINFKPPVHIQKIILFTKNRIFTTRKAETELGYIPKTSVKEGLHKTIGWYLENSA
;
A
#
# COMPACT_ATOMS: atom_id res chain seq x y z
N MET A 1 1.80 11.15 0.59
CA MET A 1 1.47 10.50 1.88
C MET A 1 2.36 11.03 3.00
N ALA A 2 3.67 10.77 3.02
CA ALA A 2 4.56 11.26 4.09
C ALA A 2 4.53 12.79 4.29
N ASN A 3 4.59 13.57 3.19
CA ASN A 3 4.53 15.04 3.26
C ASN A 3 3.18 15.61 3.71
N GLU A 4 2.08 14.87 3.54
CA GLU A 4 0.72 15.33 3.93
C GLU A 4 0.39 14.95 5.38
N LEU A 5 1.09 13.96 5.93
CA LEU A 5 0.94 13.48 7.30
C LEU A 5 2.00 14.07 8.26
N GLY A 6 2.95 14.86 7.75
CA GLY A 6 4.04 15.44 8.55
C GLY A 6 5.04 14.42 9.11
N VAL A 7 4.97 13.14 8.69
CA VAL A 7 5.84 12.06 9.17
C VAL A 7 6.99 11.81 8.22
N ALA A 8 8.18 11.57 8.78
CA ALA A 8 9.37 11.26 8.01
C ALA A 8 9.13 9.99 7.15
N PRO A 9 9.48 10.01 5.86
CA PRO A 9 9.37 8.83 5.03
C PRO A 9 10.26 7.71 5.59
N PRO A 10 9.79 6.45 5.57
CA PRO A 10 10.61 5.32 6.02
C PRO A 10 11.87 5.25 5.16
N LYS A 11 13.04 5.37 5.82
CA LYS A 11 14.35 5.42 5.16
C LYS A 11 14.89 4.05 4.73
N PHE A 12 14.20 2.97 5.11
CA PHE A 12 14.68 1.62 4.90
C PHE A 12 14.01 0.98 3.68
N TRP A 13 14.81 0.68 2.66
CA TRP A 13 14.37 -0.02 1.46
C TRP A 13 14.89 -1.46 1.49
N ILE A 14 13.98 -2.43 1.56
CA ILE A 14 14.31 -3.86 1.59
C ILE A 14 14.22 -4.43 0.18
N PRO A 15 15.29 -5.03 -0.37
CA PRO A 15 15.22 -5.72 -1.65
C PRO A 15 14.32 -6.96 -1.56
N ILE A 16 13.42 -7.14 -2.55
CA ILE A 16 12.51 -8.31 -2.63
C ILE A 16 13.24 -9.65 -2.53
N ARG A 17 14.44 -9.74 -3.11
CA ARG A 17 15.26 -10.97 -3.12
C ARG A 17 15.64 -11.42 -1.70
N CYS A 18 15.84 -10.48 -0.77
CA CYS A 18 16.11 -10.78 0.63
C CYS A 18 14.81 -11.03 1.41
N ALA A 19 13.73 -10.33 1.07
CA ALA A 19 12.45 -10.48 1.76
C ALA A 19 11.80 -11.86 1.56
N TYR A 20 11.96 -12.46 0.37
CA TYR A 20 11.33 -13.74 0.03
C TYR A 20 11.73 -14.93 0.93
N PRO A 21 13.02 -15.25 1.14
CA PRO A 21 13.43 -16.35 2.02
C PRO A 21 13.08 -16.08 3.49
N ILE A 22 13.15 -14.83 3.95
CA ILE A 22 12.80 -14.43 5.33
C ILE A 22 11.33 -14.72 5.62
N VAL A 23 10.44 -14.33 4.71
CA VAL A 23 8.99 -14.52 4.92
C VAL A 23 8.57 -15.97 4.72
N THR A 24 9.21 -16.69 3.80
CA THR A 24 8.94 -18.13 3.59
C THR A 24 9.34 -18.96 4.81
N THR A 25 10.52 -18.70 5.39
CA THR A 25 10.96 -19.37 6.62
C THR A 25 10.07 -19.01 7.81
N PHE A 26 9.66 -17.74 7.91
CA PHE A 26 8.75 -17.29 8.98
C PHE A 26 7.34 -17.90 8.84
N GLU A 27 6.78 -17.97 7.63
CA GLU A 27 5.48 -18.64 7.39
C GLU A 27 5.54 -20.13 7.70
N PHE A 28 6.63 -20.81 7.31
CA PHE A 28 6.82 -22.22 7.61
C PHE A 28 6.92 -22.48 9.12
N LEU A 29 7.70 -21.67 9.83
CA LEU A 29 7.87 -21.77 11.28
C LEU A 29 6.57 -21.43 12.02
N SER A 30 5.83 -20.43 11.56
CA SER A 30 4.55 -20.02 12.14
C SER A 30 3.46 -21.07 11.96
N LYS A 31 3.43 -21.76 10.80
CA LYS A 31 2.54 -22.91 10.57
C LYS A 31 2.86 -24.09 11.49
N MET A 32 4.15 -24.32 11.76
CA MET A 32 4.58 -25.38 12.67
C MET A 32 4.21 -25.08 14.14
N ILE A 33 4.19 -23.81 14.52
CA ILE A 33 3.92 -23.35 15.90
C ILE A 33 2.43 -22.95 16.10
N ASN A 34 1.60 -23.09 15.06
CA ASN A 34 0.18 -22.68 15.06
C ASN A 34 -0.02 -21.19 15.44
N PHE A 35 1.00 -20.37 15.21
CA PHE A 35 0.96 -18.93 15.38
C PHE A 35 0.52 -18.28 14.07
N LYS A 36 -0.21 -17.16 14.15
CA LYS A 36 -0.68 -16.46 12.93
C LYS A 36 0.47 -15.57 12.42
N PRO A 37 1.06 -15.84 11.24
CA PRO A 37 2.17 -15.04 10.76
C PRO A 37 1.70 -13.60 10.49
N PRO A 38 2.40 -12.58 11.01
CA PRO A 38 2.01 -11.17 10.84
C PRO A 38 2.18 -10.69 9.39
N VAL A 39 3.11 -11.30 8.64
CA VAL A 39 3.47 -10.90 7.28
C VAL A 39 3.36 -12.10 6.34
N HIS A 40 2.56 -11.93 5.28
CA HIS A 40 2.38 -12.93 4.24
C HIS A 40 3.16 -12.58 2.97
N ILE A 41 3.66 -13.59 2.26
CA ILE A 41 4.35 -13.39 0.96
C ILE A 41 3.46 -12.63 -0.03
N GLN A 42 2.16 -12.91 -0.03
CA GLN A 42 1.18 -12.25 -0.89
C GLN A 42 1.12 -10.74 -0.64
N LYS A 43 1.27 -10.27 0.61
CA LYS A 43 1.31 -8.84 0.93
C LYS A 43 2.55 -8.20 0.30
N ILE A 44 3.71 -8.84 0.39
CA ILE A 44 4.96 -8.31 -0.18
C ILE A 44 4.86 -8.21 -1.70
N ILE A 45 4.32 -9.23 -2.36
CA ILE A 45 4.10 -9.22 -3.82
C ILE A 45 3.10 -8.11 -4.20
N LEU A 46 2.04 -7.93 -3.41
CA LEU A 46 1.06 -6.87 -3.61
C LEU A 46 1.71 -5.48 -3.50
N PHE A 47 2.55 -5.24 -2.50
CA PHE A 47 3.26 -3.97 -2.30
C PHE A 47 4.37 -3.71 -3.31
N THR A 48 4.98 -4.77 -3.84
CA THR A 48 6.08 -4.66 -4.83
C THR A 48 5.56 -4.25 -6.21
N LYS A 49 4.35 -4.65 -6.58
CA LYS A 49 3.81 -4.40 -7.92
C LYS A 49 3.18 -3.02 -7.98
N ASN A 50 3.69 -2.17 -8.87
CA ASN A 50 3.09 -0.87 -9.17
C ASN A 50 1.72 -1.06 -9.84
N ARG A 51 0.65 -0.68 -9.12
CA ARG A 51 -0.73 -0.69 -9.62
C ARG A 51 -1.22 0.73 -9.89
N ILE A 52 -0.49 1.42 -10.76
CA ILE A 52 -0.85 2.78 -11.18
C ILE A 52 -1.77 2.64 -12.38
N PHE A 53 -3.01 3.12 -12.24
CA PHE A 53 -3.98 3.16 -13.33
C PHE A 53 -4.13 4.60 -13.83
N THR A 54 -4.36 4.76 -15.13
CA THR A 54 -4.61 6.07 -15.75
C THR A 54 -6.09 6.20 -16.12
N THR A 55 -6.67 7.37 -15.85
CA THR A 55 -8.05 7.72 -16.21
C THR A 55 -8.19 8.28 -17.62
N ARG A 56 -7.08 8.44 -18.35
CA ARG A 56 -7.03 9.08 -19.67
C ARG A 56 -7.99 8.48 -20.70
N LYS A 57 -8.20 7.16 -20.66
CA LYS A 57 -9.13 6.48 -21.57
C LYS A 57 -10.58 6.90 -21.29
N ALA A 58 -10.97 6.96 -20.02
CA ALA A 58 -12.31 7.39 -19.62
C ALA A 58 -12.56 8.88 -19.92
N GLU A 59 -11.54 9.72 -19.76
CA GLU A 59 -11.61 11.14 -20.15
C GLU A 59 -11.88 11.31 -21.66
N THR A 60 -11.19 10.52 -22.48
CA THR A 60 -11.26 10.63 -23.95
C THR A 60 -12.53 10.01 -24.52
N GLU A 61 -12.95 8.85 -24.04
CA GLU A 61 -14.05 8.08 -24.64
C GLU A 61 -15.42 8.41 -24.01
N LEU A 62 -15.44 8.77 -22.72
CA LEU A 62 -16.70 8.96 -21.96
C LEU A 62 -16.90 10.42 -21.53
N GLY A 63 -15.97 11.33 -21.86
CA GLY A 63 -16.00 12.70 -21.38
C GLY A 63 -15.90 12.80 -19.85
N TYR A 64 -15.30 11.80 -19.21
CA TYR A 64 -15.17 11.78 -17.75
C TYR A 64 -14.27 12.91 -17.27
N ILE A 65 -14.80 13.83 -16.45
CA ILE A 65 -14.02 14.89 -15.82
C ILE A 65 -13.73 14.48 -14.37
N PRO A 66 -12.47 14.19 -14.00
CA PRO A 66 -12.13 13.85 -12.63
C PRO A 66 -12.43 15.04 -11.71
N LYS A 67 -13.45 14.89 -10.86
CA LYS A 67 -13.93 15.96 -9.94
C LYS A 67 -12.97 16.28 -8.80
N THR A 68 -12.06 15.36 -8.49
CA THR A 68 -11.11 15.47 -7.38
C THR A 68 -9.73 15.04 -7.84
N SER A 69 -8.73 15.87 -7.58
CA SER A 69 -7.35 15.48 -7.84
C SER A 69 -6.91 14.37 -6.88
N VAL A 70 -5.89 13.59 -7.27
CA VAL A 70 -5.31 12.55 -6.42
C VAL A 70 -4.86 13.11 -5.07
N LYS A 71 -4.32 14.35 -5.06
CA LYS A 71 -3.88 15.04 -3.84
C LYS A 71 -5.05 15.38 -2.92
N GLU A 72 -6.11 15.94 -3.47
CA GLU A 72 -7.30 16.33 -2.70
C GLU A 72 -8.06 15.10 -2.16
N GLY A 73 -8.19 14.05 -2.96
CA GLY A 73 -8.76 12.77 -2.52
C GLY A 73 -7.94 12.14 -1.39
N LEU A 74 -6.62 12.22 -1.46
CA LEU A 74 -5.73 11.74 -0.40
C LEU A 74 -5.94 12.52 0.91
N HIS A 75 -6.04 13.85 0.85
CA HIS A 75 -6.32 14.70 2.02
C HIS A 75 -7.63 14.35 2.69
N LYS A 76 -8.72 14.24 1.92
CA LYS A 76 -10.05 13.87 2.47
C LYS A 76 -10.03 12.50 3.13
N THR A 77 -9.32 11.55 2.53
CA THR A 77 -9.21 10.18 3.05
C THR A 77 -8.39 10.15 4.35
N ILE A 78 -7.30 10.92 4.43
CA ILE A 78 -6.48 11.05 5.65
C ILE A 78 -7.30 11.68 6.77
N GLY A 79 -8.00 12.79 6.50
CA GLY A 79 -8.86 13.46 7.47
C GLY A 79 -9.92 12.51 8.03
N TRP A 80 -10.61 11.78 7.15
CA TRP A 80 -11.59 10.77 7.57
C TRP A 80 -10.97 9.67 8.44
N TYR A 81 -9.76 9.20 8.11
CA TYR A 81 -9.05 8.21 8.92
C TYR A 81 -8.72 8.74 10.31
N LEU A 82 -8.24 9.97 10.43
CA LEU A 82 -7.91 10.59 11.73
C LEU A 82 -9.16 10.79 12.60
N GLU A 83 -10.30 11.12 11.99
CA GLU A 83 -11.57 11.32 12.70
C GLU A 83 -12.24 10.01 13.15
N ASN A 84 -12.08 8.91 12.39
CA ASN A 84 -12.77 7.63 12.63
C ASN A 84 -11.88 6.52 13.20
N SER A 85 -10.62 6.80 13.56
CA SER A 85 -9.72 5.83 14.20
C SER A 85 -9.62 5.97 15.72
N ALA A 86 -10.61 6.62 16.35
CA ALA A 86 -10.85 6.61 17.79
C ALA A 86 -11.71 5.41 18.22
#